data_AF-A0A8J7YB93-F1
#
_entry.id   AF-A0A8J7YB93-F1
#
_cell.length_a   1.000
_cell.length_b   1.000
_cell.length_c   1.000
_cell.angle_alpha   90.00
_cell.angle_beta   90.00
_cell.angle_gamma   90.00
#
_symmetry.space_group_name_H-M   'P 1'
#
loop_
_entity.id
_entity.type
_entity.pdbx_description
1 polymer ?
#
loop_
_entity_poly.entity_id
_entity_poly.type
_entity_poly.pdbx_seq_one_letter_code
_entity_poly.pdbx_strand_id
1 'polypeptide(L)'
;MSHRRTLLSSLALGAIGLAGCSSLRGHRGYIYLKHIQGQQEPNEEFEDVLVAARDDENGGRQGSVADRWEEYVDNPKAPTVSESFHETLHREYHEVAYLARFCSEQLDSGSYGCIKDDVDREDFNQAQVYDRVQARHLDEQDRIEIYSVVESWTPTDST
;
A
#
# COMPACT_ATOMS: atom_id res chain seq x y z
N MET A 1 -8.68 -33.12 -56.32
CA MET A 1 -7.82 -31.92 -56.28
C MET A 1 -8.61 -30.75 -56.82
N SER A 2 -8.98 -29.80 -55.95
CA SER A 2 -9.40 -28.45 -56.33
C SER A 2 -8.99 -27.53 -55.19
N HIS A 3 -8.09 -26.61 -55.52
CA HIS A 3 -7.37 -25.76 -54.60
C HIS A 3 -8.06 -24.40 -54.47
N ARG A 4 -8.09 -23.91 -53.23
CA ARG A 4 -8.04 -22.50 -52.81
C ARG A 4 -9.28 -21.64 -53.08
N ARG A 5 -10.09 -21.47 -52.03
CA ARG A 5 -10.93 -20.28 -51.83
C ARG A 5 -10.07 -19.21 -51.15
N THR A 6 -9.94 -18.06 -51.81
CA THR A 6 -9.32 -16.85 -51.30
C THR A 6 -10.25 -16.20 -50.28
N LEU A 7 -9.83 -16.09 -49.03
CA LEU A 7 -10.45 -15.21 -48.04
C LEU A 7 -9.49 -14.06 -47.77
N LEU A 8 -9.84 -12.88 -48.30
CA LEU A 8 -9.24 -11.61 -47.90
C LEU A 8 -9.90 -11.20 -46.58
N SER A 9 -9.16 -11.29 -45.48
CA SER A 9 -9.56 -10.73 -44.19
C SER A 9 -8.87 -9.38 -44.01
N SER A 10 -9.70 -8.36 -43.83
CA SER A 10 -9.38 -6.94 -43.73
C SER A 10 -8.48 -6.62 -42.52
N LEU A 11 -7.50 -5.74 -42.75
CA LEU A 11 -6.63 -5.16 -41.73
C LEU A 11 -7.45 -4.31 -40.75
N ALA A 12 -7.45 -4.67 -39.47
CA ALA A 12 -7.95 -3.83 -38.39
C ALA A 12 -6.91 -2.73 -38.11
N LEU A 13 -7.29 -1.47 -38.38
CA LEU A 13 -6.55 -0.30 -37.92
C LEU A 13 -6.76 -0.15 -36.41
N GLY A 14 -5.81 -0.65 -35.64
CA GLY A 14 -5.73 -0.38 -34.20
C GLY A 14 -5.41 1.09 -33.99
N ALA A 15 -6.39 1.85 -33.51
CA ALA A 15 -6.14 3.18 -32.96
C ALA A 15 -5.28 3.01 -31.70
N ILE A 16 -4.00 3.37 -31.80
CA ILE A 16 -3.11 3.49 -30.66
C ILE A 16 -3.59 4.71 -29.88
N GLY A 17 -4.38 4.48 -28.83
CA GLY A 17 -4.66 5.48 -27.82
C GLY A 17 -3.35 5.81 -27.12
N LEU A 18 -2.76 6.96 -27.45
CA LEU A 18 -1.73 7.58 -26.63
C LEU A 18 -2.40 8.04 -25.33
N ALA A 19 -2.54 7.14 -24.36
CA ALA A 19 -2.76 7.54 -22.99
C ALA A 19 -1.55 8.38 -22.58
N GLY A 20 -1.78 9.68 -22.39
CA GLY A 20 -0.73 10.61 -21.99
C GLY A 20 -0.06 10.12 -20.72
N CYS A 21 1.25 9.85 -20.81
CA CYS A 21 2.10 9.69 -19.64
C CYS A 21 2.18 11.03 -18.91
N SER A 22 1.14 11.38 -18.16
CA SER A 22 1.29 12.30 -17.05
C SER A 22 2.21 11.60 -16.07
N SER A 23 3.49 11.99 -16.04
CA SER A 23 4.41 11.56 -14.99
C SER A 23 3.85 12.05 -13.67
N LEU A 24 3.09 11.21 -12.97
CA LEU A 24 2.62 11.47 -11.61
C LEU A 24 3.85 11.83 -10.79
N ARG A 25 3.91 13.09 -10.33
CA ARG A 25 5.03 13.64 -9.56
C ARG A 25 4.95 13.07 -8.14
N GLY A 26 5.32 11.81 -7.99
CA GLY A 26 5.60 11.22 -6.69
C GLY A 26 7.10 11.32 -6.35
N HIS A 27 7.42 11.09 -5.08
CA HIS A 27 8.76 10.82 -4.60
C HIS A 27 9.00 9.32 -4.49
N ARG A 28 10.26 8.90 -4.66
CA ARG A 28 10.66 7.52 -4.38
C ARG A 28 11.11 7.41 -2.95
N GLY A 29 10.59 6.42 -2.24
CA GLY A 29 10.93 6.19 -0.83
C GLY A 29 10.52 4.81 -0.40
N TYR A 30 10.53 4.57 0.91
CA TYR A 30 10.24 3.27 1.52
C TYR A 30 9.06 3.36 2.47
N ILE A 31 8.30 2.26 2.57
CA ILE A 31 7.32 2.07 3.63
C ILE A 31 8.01 1.51 4.88
N TYR A 32 7.97 2.27 5.97
CA TYR A 32 8.60 1.92 7.24
C TYR A 32 7.63 1.37 8.28
N LEU A 33 6.36 1.73 8.15
CA LEU A 33 5.28 1.35 9.07
C LEU A 33 4.01 1.15 8.26
N LYS A 34 3.23 0.15 8.66
CA LYS A 34 1.82 0.00 8.36
C LYS A 34 1.10 -0.13 9.68
N HIS A 35 0.05 0.67 9.89
CA HIS A 35 -0.69 0.68 11.14
C HIS A 35 -2.18 0.76 10.82
N ILE A 36 -2.98 -0.13 11.39
CA ILE A 36 -4.44 -0.05 11.40
C ILE A 36 -4.83 0.35 12.81
N GLN A 37 -5.64 1.38 12.93
CA GLN A 37 -6.19 1.83 14.20
C GLN A 37 -7.69 2.06 14.06
N GLY A 38 -8.43 1.80 15.13
CA GLY A 38 -9.89 1.95 15.18
C GLY A 38 -10.30 2.83 16.35
N GLN A 39 -11.34 3.64 16.16
CA GLN A 39 -11.96 4.43 17.22
C GLN A 39 -13.38 3.90 17.42
N GLN A 40 -13.71 3.41 18.62
CA GLN A 40 -15.00 2.75 18.88
C GLN A 40 -16.15 3.76 18.86
N GLU A 41 -15.98 4.90 19.52
CA GLU A 41 -16.98 5.97 19.61
C GLU A 41 -16.39 7.35 19.26
N PRO A 42 -17.21 8.30 18.78
CA PRO A 42 -16.75 9.67 18.54
C PRO A 42 -16.08 10.26 19.78
N ASN A 43 -14.86 10.77 19.63
CA ASN A 43 -14.02 11.38 20.67
C ASN A 43 -13.31 10.39 21.62
N GLU A 44 -13.33 9.09 21.36
CA GLU A 44 -12.44 8.15 22.05
C GLU A 44 -11.03 8.16 21.44
N GLU A 45 -10.05 7.64 22.18
CA GLU A 45 -8.72 7.42 21.61
C GLU A 45 -8.77 6.27 20.60
N PHE A 46 -7.94 6.37 19.56
CA PHE A 46 -7.74 5.26 18.64
C PHE A 46 -7.02 4.12 19.36
N GLU A 47 -7.52 2.90 19.21
CA GLU A 47 -6.84 1.68 19.64
C GLU A 47 -6.13 1.01 18.46
N ASP A 48 -4.98 0.40 18.76
CA ASP A 48 -4.18 -0.31 17.77
C ASP A 48 -4.89 -1.62 17.39
N VAL A 49 -5.22 -1.77 16.11
CA VAL A 49 -5.72 -3.02 15.53
C VAL A 49 -4.56 -3.88 15.08
N LEU A 50 -3.62 -3.29 14.35
CA LEU A 50 -2.47 -3.98 13.76
C LEU A 50 -1.31 -3.02 13.53
N VAL A 51 -0.12 -3.37 13.96
CA VAL A 51 1.12 -2.63 13.69
C VAL A 51 2.11 -3.54 12.99
N ALA A 52 2.61 -3.13 11.82
CA ALA A 52 3.75 -3.77 11.15
C ALA A 52 4.83 -2.71 10.90
N ALA A 53 6.05 -2.97 11.34
CA ALA A 53 7.13 -2.00 11.31
C ALA A 53 8.46 -2.62 10.89
N ARG A 54 9.35 -1.75 10.42
CA ARG A 54 10.76 -2.05 10.23
C ARG A 54 11.41 -2.42 11.57
N ASP A 55 12.10 -3.57 11.63
CA ASP A 55 13.01 -3.90 12.74
C ASP A 55 14.40 -3.36 12.40
N ASP A 56 14.76 -2.24 13.02
CA ASP A 56 16.06 -1.60 12.79
C ASP A 56 17.23 -2.35 13.43
N GLU A 57 16.99 -3.22 14.42
CA GLU A 57 18.05 -3.95 15.12
C GLU A 57 18.49 -5.20 14.36
N ASN A 58 17.53 -5.94 13.82
CA ASN A 58 17.78 -7.23 13.16
C ASN A 58 17.63 -7.18 11.62
N GLY A 59 17.29 -6.02 11.05
CA GLY A 59 17.00 -5.87 9.62
C GLY A 59 15.76 -6.65 9.17
N GLY A 60 14.92 -7.09 10.12
CA GLY A 60 13.70 -7.87 9.89
C GLY A 60 12.44 -7.01 9.91
N ARG A 61 11.27 -7.65 9.90
CA ARG A 61 9.97 -6.99 10.13
C ARG A 61 9.41 -7.44 11.47
N GLN A 62 8.87 -6.49 12.22
CA GLN A 62 8.02 -6.76 13.38
C GLN A 62 6.56 -6.56 12.99
N GLY A 63 5.69 -7.32 13.62
CA GLY A 63 4.26 -7.31 13.35
C GLY A 63 3.51 -7.76 14.60
N SER A 64 2.52 -6.98 15.02
CA SER A 64 1.60 -7.30 16.10
C SER A 64 0.18 -6.99 15.66
N VAL A 65 -0.76 -7.81 16.10
CA VAL A 65 -2.20 -7.65 15.89
C VAL A 65 -2.85 -7.82 17.26
N ALA A 66 -3.89 -7.05 17.57
CA ALA A 66 -4.61 -7.23 18.83
C ALA A 66 -5.35 -8.59 18.85
N ASP A 67 -5.39 -9.26 20.00
CA ASP A 67 -5.92 -10.62 20.16
C ASP A 67 -7.28 -10.85 19.48
N ARG A 68 -8.20 -9.86 19.56
CA ARG A 68 -9.54 -9.93 18.95
C ARG A 68 -9.54 -10.01 17.42
N TRP A 69 -8.42 -9.68 16.78
CA TRP A 69 -8.28 -9.58 15.32
C TRP A 69 -7.33 -10.61 14.72
N GLU A 70 -6.69 -11.45 15.54
CA GLU A 70 -5.72 -12.46 15.08
C GLU A 70 -6.27 -13.37 13.98
N GLU A 71 -7.55 -13.75 14.05
CA GLU A 71 -8.17 -14.65 13.06
C GLU A 71 -8.34 -14.02 11.66
N TYR A 72 -8.26 -12.70 11.55
CA TYR A 72 -8.41 -11.98 10.28
C TYR A 72 -7.08 -11.70 9.58
N VAL A 73 -5.94 -11.95 10.26
CA VAL A 73 -4.61 -11.53 9.82
C VAL A 73 -3.69 -12.73 9.69
N ASP A 74 -3.49 -13.21 8.47
CA ASP A 74 -2.63 -14.36 8.19
C ASP A 74 -1.16 -14.13 8.59
N ASN A 75 -0.64 -12.92 8.34
CA ASN A 75 0.74 -12.57 8.62
C ASN A 75 0.86 -11.11 9.10
N PRO A 76 1.04 -10.86 10.40
CA PRO A 76 1.12 -9.49 10.93
C PRO A 76 2.40 -8.76 10.49
N LYS A 77 3.42 -9.44 9.98
CA LYS A 77 4.65 -8.82 9.44
C LYS A 77 4.50 -8.35 7.98
N ALA A 78 3.45 -8.79 7.30
CA ALA A 78 3.16 -8.43 5.91
C ALA A 78 1.64 -8.30 5.73
N PRO A 79 0.99 -7.39 6.47
CA PRO A 79 -0.46 -7.38 6.58
C PRO A 79 -1.11 -6.98 5.26
N THR A 80 -2.20 -7.66 4.93
CA THR A 80 -3.17 -7.23 3.92
C THR A 80 -4.56 -7.29 4.54
N VAL A 81 -5.40 -6.31 4.22
CA VAL A 81 -6.76 -6.20 4.71
C VAL A 81 -7.70 -6.78 3.67
N SER A 82 -8.25 -7.95 3.95
CA SER A 82 -9.30 -8.55 3.11
C SER A 82 -10.57 -7.68 3.15
N GLU A 83 -11.43 -7.83 2.14
CA GLU A 83 -12.73 -7.14 2.12
C GLU A 83 -13.56 -7.46 3.37
N SER A 84 -13.62 -8.74 3.77
CA SER A 84 -14.36 -9.17 4.95
C SER A 84 -13.80 -8.60 6.25
N PHE A 85 -12.48 -8.42 6.34
CA PHE A 85 -11.87 -7.79 7.51
C PHE A 85 -12.17 -6.29 7.53
N HIS A 86 -12.02 -5.61 6.40
CA HIS A 86 -12.40 -4.20 6.23
C HIS A 86 -13.85 -3.95 6.66
N GLU A 87 -14.80 -4.72 6.13
CA GLU A 87 -16.22 -4.62 6.50
C GLU A 87 -16.46 -4.87 8.00
N THR A 88 -15.73 -5.81 8.59
CA THR A 88 -15.84 -6.10 10.02
C THR A 88 -15.30 -4.95 10.87
N LEU A 89 -14.15 -4.37 10.51
CA LEU A 89 -13.61 -3.19 11.19
C LEU A 89 -14.62 -2.02 11.14
N HIS A 90 -15.21 -1.73 9.98
CA HIS A 90 -16.19 -0.64 9.83
C HIS A 90 -17.55 -0.91 10.48
N ARG A 91 -17.82 -2.15 10.90
CA ARG A 91 -19.00 -2.49 11.70
C ARG A 91 -18.75 -2.34 13.20
N GLU A 92 -17.51 -2.51 13.62
CA GLU A 92 -17.09 -2.55 15.03
C GLU A 92 -16.57 -1.20 15.52
N TYR A 93 -16.00 -0.39 14.63
CA TYR A 93 -15.49 0.94 14.94
C TYR A 93 -16.33 2.03 14.27
N HIS A 94 -16.48 3.16 14.97
CA HIS A 94 -17.00 4.39 14.40
C HIS A 94 -16.10 4.89 13.25
N GLU A 95 -14.78 4.84 13.45
CA GLU A 95 -13.77 5.26 12.49
C GLU A 95 -12.62 4.25 12.41
N VAL A 96 -12.12 4.01 11.20
CA VAL A 96 -10.98 3.13 10.93
C VAL A 96 -9.99 3.89 10.07
N ALA A 97 -8.73 3.96 10.52
CA ALA A 97 -7.65 4.59 9.77
C ALA A 97 -6.62 3.54 9.37
N TYR A 98 -6.27 3.53 8.08
CA TYR A 98 -5.14 2.78 7.54
C TYR A 98 -4.00 3.76 7.39
N LEU A 99 -2.95 3.60 8.18
CA LEU A 99 -1.80 4.50 8.18
C LEU A 99 -0.58 3.84 7.56
N ALA A 100 0.21 4.63 6.84
CA ALA A 100 1.54 4.24 6.41
C ALA A 100 2.58 5.30 6.81
N ARG A 101 3.78 4.86 7.19
CA ARG A 101 4.95 5.77 7.29
C ARG A 101 5.78 5.65 6.03
N PHE A 102 5.76 6.70 5.21
CA PHE A 102 6.56 6.84 4.00
C PHE A 102 7.79 7.70 4.28
N CYS A 103 8.96 7.20 3.94
CA CYS A 103 10.21 7.92 4.12
C CYS A 103 10.99 8.07 2.81
N SER A 104 11.52 9.27 2.55
CA SER A 104 12.17 9.62 1.29
C SER A 104 13.15 10.79 1.49
N GLU A 105 14.25 10.77 0.74
CA GLU A 105 15.24 11.87 0.65
C GLU A 105 14.67 13.14 0.01
N GLN A 106 13.50 13.06 -0.61
CA GLN A 106 12.88 14.16 -1.33
C GLN A 106 11.81 14.89 -0.52
N LEU A 107 11.51 14.44 0.70
CA LEU A 107 10.48 15.04 1.55
C LEU A 107 10.99 16.26 2.32
N ASP A 108 12.28 16.32 2.65
CA ASP A 108 12.83 17.40 3.46
C ASP A 108 14.01 18.06 2.75
N SER A 109 13.80 19.06 1.88
CA SER A 109 14.86 19.94 1.32
C SER A 109 16.19 19.28 0.89
N GLY A 110 16.20 18.00 0.49
CA GLY A 110 17.40 17.22 0.15
C GLY A 110 17.99 16.35 1.27
N SER A 111 17.36 16.28 2.44
CA SER A 111 17.54 15.31 3.53
C SER A 111 16.43 14.26 3.60
N TYR A 112 16.76 13.15 4.25
CA TYR A 112 15.84 12.06 4.51
C TYR A 112 14.75 12.47 5.52
N GLY A 113 13.50 12.52 5.05
CA GLY A 113 12.32 12.79 5.87
C GLY A 113 11.39 11.58 5.93
N CYS A 114 10.54 11.54 6.95
CA CYS A 114 9.48 10.53 7.11
C CYS A 114 8.15 11.22 7.44
N ILE A 115 7.08 10.79 6.79
CA ILE A 115 5.72 11.24 7.06
C ILE A 115 4.88 10.02 7.38
N LYS A 116 4.02 10.10 8.40
CA LYS A 116 3.03 9.07 8.74
C LYS A 116 1.66 9.69 8.52
N ASP A 117 0.87 9.09 7.65
CA ASP A 117 -0.46 9.59 7.36
C ASP A 117 -1.39 8.50 6.85
N ASP A 118 -2.65 8.86 6.62
CA ASP A 118 -3.66 7.97 6.05
C ASP A 118 -3.28 7.49 4.65
N VAL A 119 -3.67 6.26 4.33
CA VAL A 119 -3.61 5.65 3.02
C VAL A 119 -4.94 4.96 2.75
N ASP A 120 -5.35 4.88 1.49
CA ASP A 120 -6.49 4.05 1.15
C ASP A 120 -6.14 2.57 1.34
N ARG A 121 -7.14 1.72 1.56
CA ARG A 121 -6.93 0.28 1.79
C ARG A 121 -6.23 -0.39 0.61
N GLU A 122 -6.52 0.02 -0.61
CA GLU A 122 -5.89 -0.48 -1.82
C GLU A 122 -4.38 -0.17 -1.79
N ASP A 123 -4.02 1.06 -1.40
CA ASP A 123 -2.63 1.52 -1.24
C ASP A 123 -1.93 0.80 -0.09
N PHE A 124 -2.62 0.65 1.04
CA PHE A 124 -2.18 -0.16 2.16
C PHE A 124 -1.87 -1.60 1.71
N ASN A 125 -2.72 -2.22 0.90
CA ASN A 125 -2.55 -3.62 0.50
C ASN A 125 -1.44 -3.83 -0.54
N GLN A 126 -1.28 -2.91 -1.49
CA GLN A 126 -0.30 -3.08 -2.56
C GLN A 126 1.15 -2.99 -2.08
N ALA A 127 1.42 -2.25 -1.00
CA ALA A 127 2.77 -2.05 -0.48
C ALA A 127 2.97 -2.73 0.89
N GLN A 128 4.15 -3.31 1.08
CA GLN A 128 4.57 -3.92 2.33
C GLN A 128 5.67 -3.10 2.99
N VAL A 129 5.85 -3.29 4.29
CA VAL A 129 7.00 -2.72 5.01
C VAL A 129 8.29 -3.17 4.31
N TYR A 130 9.23 -2.24 4.14
CA TYR A 130 10.44 -2.29 3.30
C TYR A 130 10.28 -2.14 1.80
N ASP A 131 9.07 -2.17 1.25
CA ASP A 131 8.92 -1.94 -0.17
C ASP A 131 9.34 -0.52 -0.53
N ARG A 132 10.06 -0.41 -1.64
CA ARG A 132 10.36 0.87 -2.25
C ARG A 132 9.20 1.25 -3.16
N VAL A 133 8.62 2.41 -2.93
CA VAL A 133 7.42 2.86 -3.63
C VAL A 133 7.64 4.21 -4.31
N GLN A 134 6.82 4.45 -5.32
CA GLN A 134 6.59 5.77 -5.90
C GLN A 134 5.32 6.32 -5.27
N ALA A 135 5.44 7.29 -4.36
CA ALA A 135 4.30 7.81 -3.59
C ALA A 135 4.31 9.34 -3.52
N ARG A 136 3.18 9.94 -3.15
CA ARG A 136 3.05 11.38 -2.90
C ARG A 136 2.29 11.59 -1.60
N HIS A 137 2.69 12.61 -0.84
CA HIS A 137 1.89 13.11 0.28
C HIS A 137 1.02 14.27 -0.19
N LEU A 138 -0.25 14.24 0.19
CA LEU A 138 -1.28 15.23 -0.11
C LEU A 138 -1.54 16.06 1.15
N ASP A 139 -0.76 17.12 1.35
CA ASP A 139 -0.83 17.96 2.57
C ASP A 139 -2.25 18.46 2.89
N GLU A 140 -3.08 18.75 1.89
CA GLU A 140 -4.44 19.26 2.11
C GLU A 140 -5.44 18.19 2.56
N GLN A 141 -5.08 16.91 2.44
CA GLN A 141 -5.94 15.75 2.72
C GLN A 141 -5.36 14.86 3.81
N ASP A 142 -4.21 15.20 4.38
CA ASP A 142 -3.47 14.36 5.32
C ASP A 142 -3.42 12.89 4.83
N ARG A 143 -3.03 12.71 3.56
CA ARG A 143 -3.06 11.39 2.89
C ARG A 143 -1.81 11.11 2.07
N ILE A 144 -1.34 9.88 2.13
CA ILE A 144 -0.31 9.33 1.23
C ILE A 144 -1.00 8.54 0.11
N GLU A 145 -0.64 8.85 -1.14
CA GLU A 145 -1.03 8.05 -2.31
C GLU A 145 0.18 7.25 -2.81
N ILE A 146 0.02 5.94 -2.98
CA ILE A 146 1.03 5.04 -3.51
C ILE A 146 0.68 4.71 -4.97
N TYR A 147 1.51 5.15 -5.91
CA TYR A 147 1.26 4.92 -7.34
C TYR A 147 1.74 3.55 -7.81
N SER A 148 2.87 3.10 -7.26
CA SER A 148 3.43 1.80 -7.60
C SER A 148 4.49 1.37 -6.59
N VAL A 149 4.63 0.04 -6.47
CA VAL A 149 5.81 -0.59 -5.89
C VAL A 149 6.91 -0.65 -6.96
N VAL A 150 8.04 0.00 -6.68
CA VAL A 150 9.22 0.06 -7.56
C VAL A 150 10.09 -1.16 -7.34
N GLU A 151 10.23 -1.58 -6.09
CA GLU A 151 11.03 -2.72 -5.67
C GLU A 151 10.38 -3.32 -4.42
N SER A 152 9.97 -4.59 -4.53
CA SER A 152 9.46 -5.33 -3.38
C SER A 152 10.62 -5.83 -2.56
N TRP A 153 10.51 -5.72 -1.24
CA TRP A 153 11.45 -6.40 -0.36
C TRP A 153 11.24 -7.90 -0.43
N THR A 154 12.31 -8.63 -0.69
CA THR A 154 12.35 -10.09 -0.52
C THR A 154 13.09 -10.38 0.78
N PRO A 155 12.51 -11.16 1.70
CA PRO A 155 13.29 -11.70 2.80
C PRO A 155 14.38 -12.56 2.18
N THR A 156 15.62 -12.07 2.16
CA THR A 156 16.75 -13.00 2.08
C THR A 156 16.67 -13.85 3.33
N ASP A 157 16.54 -15.17 3.18
CA ASP A 157 16.60 -16.14 4.27
C ASP A 157 17.88 -15.90 5.08
N SER A 158 17.76 -15.12 6.15
CA SER A 158 18.80 -15.00 7.16
C SER A 158 18.81 -16.32 7.92
N THR A 159 19.84 -17.11 7.61
CA THR A 159 20.14 -18.44 8.16
C THR A 159 20.31 -18.42 9.68
#